data_AF-A0A9K3M568-F1
#
_entry.id   AF-A0A9K3M568-F1
#
_cell.length_a   1.000
_cell.length_b   1.000
_cell.length_c   1.000
_cell.angle_alpha   90.00
_cell.angle_beta   90.00
_cell.angle_gamma   90.00
#
_symmetry.space_group_name_H-M   'P 1'
#
loop_
_entity.id
_entity.type
_entity.pdbx_description
1 polymer ?
#
loop_
_entity_poly.entity_id
_entity_poly.type
_entity_poly.pdbx_seq_one_letter_code
_entity_poly.pdbx_strand_id
1 'polypeptide(L)'
;MIRQMDHLASSLATKTRLGAAQAVAPRKTSAPPHHHLTLYDFEASPWCRLVREYLTILDLQVHMRPCPRETLFAEGVFSPRSRFRPQAMQHLKDGFGMDDLTFPLLVDRTKDAEDPVIVHQSYDILAHLWENYGQSVIPSRLATGDTSHRRPDQKVNDPSIPFPLRFLLLSSPSYLRPWPRCGLMRFPSNWIKNCDGTHELILYQSEGCPQSRLVREVLCSLEIPYLSIPIANGSSNTHLVVELLKQENNDCGSPTLPVLYNPGLGSNYFVGAEDSIDYLWKKYGDSAQLRPTWLNCIPKDNIGRINASFSVGAYSAFVRGSRDFVPTQAMK
;
A
#
# COMPACT_ATOMS: atom_id res chain seq x y z
N MET A 1 -6.24 -25.48 -3.25
CA MET A 1 -6.64 -24.94 -4.58
C MET A 1 -6.86 -23.42 -4.56
N ILE A 2 -7.76 -22.86 -3.71
CA ILE A 2 -8.04 -21.40 -3.70
C ILE A 2 -6.84 -20.53 -3.28
N ARG A 3 -6.05 -20.95 -2.27
CA ARG A 3 -4.82 -20.24 -1.85
C ARG A 3 -3.75 -20.21 -2.97
N GLN A 4 -3.60 -21.30 -3.72
CA GLN A 4 -2.65 -21.38 -4.84
C GLN A 4 -3.01 -20.38 -5.96
N MET A 5 -4.29 -20.20 -6.26
CA MET A 5 -4.74 -19.17 -7.20
C MET A 5 -4.38 -17.76 -6.72
N ASP A 6 -4.50 -17.49 -5.41
CA ASP A 6 -4.08 -16.21 -4.86
C ASP A 6 -2.59 -15.95 -5.06
N HIS A 7 -1.75 -16.94 -4.74
CA HIS A 7 -0.30 -16.83 -4.89
C HIS A 7 0.10 -16.63 -6.36
N LEU A 8 -0.50 -17.38 -7.28
CA LEU A 8 -0.24 -17.25 -8.72
C LEU A 8 -0.63 -15.88 -9.26
N ALA A 9 -1.86 -15.44 -8.98
CA ALA A 9 -2.35 -14.15 -9.47
C ALA A 9 -1.59 -12.97 -8.84
N SER A 10 -1.26 -13.03 -7.55
CA SER A 10 -0.43 -12.00 -6.91
C SER A 10 0.99 -11.96 -7.48
N SER A 11 1.56 -13.12 -7.77
CA SER A 11 2.88 -13.23 -8.42
C SER A 11 2.86 -12.63 -9.82
N LEU A 12 1.84 -12.95 -10.64
CA LEU A 12 1.70 -12.41 -11.99
C LEU A 12 1.55 -10.89 -11.96
N ALA A 13 0.68 -10.36 -11.10
CA ALA A 13 0.46 -8.93 -10.90
C ALA A 13 1.67 -8.16 -10.35
N THR A 14 2.63 -8.87 -9.75
CA THR A 14 3.90 -8.27 -9.32
C THR A 14 4.91 -8.26 -10.47
N LYS A 15 4.96 -9.34 -11.27
CA LYS A 15 5.84 -9.45 -12.45
C LYS A 15 5.52 -8.40 -13.53
N THR A 16 4.25 -8.01 -13.68
CA THR A 16 3.83 -6.94 -14.61
C THR A 16 4.46 -5.57 -14.29
N ARG A 17 4.93 -5.34 -13.07
CA ARG A 17 5.67 -4.12 -12.71
C ARG A 17 7.18 -4.20 -12.96
N LEU A 18 7.63 -5.27 -13.62
CA LEU A 18 9.01 -5.40 -14.11
C LEU A 18 10.08 -5.18 -13.04
N GLY A 19 9.79 -5.52 -11.79
CA GLY A 19 10.70 -5.38 -10.66
C GLY A 19 10.67 -4.03 -9.93
N ALA A 20 9.72 -3.13 -10.25
CA ALA A 20 9.50 -1.93 -9.44
C ALA A 20 9.28 -2.30 -7.96
N ALA A 21 9.92 -1.55 -7.06
CA ALA A 21 9.90 -1.74 -5.61
C ALA A 21 10.39 -3.12 -5.09
N GLN A 22 11.12 -3.91 -5.89
CA GLN A 22 11.83 -5.10 -5.38
C GLN A 22 13.12 -4.75 -4.62
N ALA A 23 13.67 -3.56 -4.89
CA ALA A 23 14.84 -3.01 -4.21
C ALA A 23 14.56 -1.57 -3.80
N VAL A 24 15.23 -1.12 -2.73
CA VAL A 24 15.28 0.29 -2.36
C VAL A 24 16.22 1.04 -3.30
N ALA A 25 16.06 2.35 -3.41
CA ALA A 25 17.04 3.18 -4.12
C ALA A 25 18.33 3.28 -3.29
N PRO A 26 19.52 3.11 -3.89
CA PRO A 26 20.78 3.29 -3.19
C PRO A 26 20.89 4.70 -2.60
N ARG A 27 21.42 4.81 -1.38
CA ARG A 27 21.58 6.09 -0.67
C ARG A 27 23.03 6.28 -0.24
N LYS A 28 23.43 7.54 -0.09
CA LYS A 28 24.72 7.94 0.52
C LYS A 28 24.74 7.73 2.03
N THR A 29 23.57 7.77 2.66
CA THR A 29 23.37 7.53 4.09
C THR A 29 22.94 6.09 4.33
N SER A 30 23.17 5.56 5.54
CA SER A 30 22.80 4.19 5.92
C SER A 30 21.29 3.97 6.04
N ALA A 31 20.52 5.03 6.31
CA ALA A 31 19.07 5.00 6.47
C ALA A 31 18.42 6.29 5.90
N PRO A 32 17.11 6.30 5.61
CA PRO A 32 16.37 7.53 5.31
C PRO A 32 16.32 8.47 6.55
N PRO A 33 16.00 9.77 6.35
CA PRO A 33 15.83 10.68 7.48
C PRO A 33 14.67 10.26 8.38
N HIS A 34 14.68 10.70 9.64
CA HIS A 34 13.56 10.51 10.56
C HIS A 34 12.26 11.03 9.94
N HIS A 35 11.16 10.31 10.15
CA HIS A 35 9.87 10.63 9.56
C HIS A 35 8.71 10.08 10.39
N HIS A 36 7.56 10.75 10.29
CA HIS A 36 6.29 10.32 10.85
C HIS A 36 5.20 10.46 9.78
N LEU A 37 5.00 9.39 9.01
CA LEU A 37 4.08 9.38 7.88
C LEU A 37 2.85 8.55 8.19
N THR A 38 1.67 9.06 7.84
CA THR A 38 0.42 8.31 7.85
C THR A 38 -0.17 8.32 6.45
N LEU A 39 -0.45 7.15 5.89
CA LEU A 39 -1.05 7.01 4.56
C LEU A 39 -2.45 6.44 4.67
N TYR A 40 -3.43 7.18 4.14
CA TYR A 40 -4.77 6.68 3.88
C TYR A 40 -4.83 6.15 2.46
N ASP A 41 -5.08 4.85 2.32
CA ASP A 41 -5.00 4.16 1.04
C ASP A 41 -5.97 2.99 0.93
N PHE A 42 -5.99 2.31 -0.21
CA PHE A 42 -6.57 0.98 -0.29
C PHE A 42 -5.78 0.14 -1.29
N GLU A 43 -5.74 -1.18 -1.06
CA GLU A 43 -4.78 -2.05 -1.76
C GLU A 43 -5.03 -2.09 -3.28
N ALA A 44 -6.29 -2.17 -3.69
CA ALA A 44 -6.68 -2.29 -5.09
C ALA A 44 -6.56 -0.99 -5.91
N SER A 45 -6.20 0.14 -5.32
CA SER A 45 -6.00 1.39 -6.06
C SER A 45 -4.65 1.40 -6.79
N PRO A 46 -4.60 1.65 -8.11
CA PRO A 46 -3.34 1.83 -8.83
C PRO A 46 -2.53 3.01 -8.30
N TRP A 47 -3.21 4.11 -7.93
CA TRP A 47 -2.54 5.32 -7.42
C TRP A 47 -1.98 5.11 -6.02
N CYS A 48 -2.68 4.38 -5.15
CA CYS A 48 -2.15 3.98 -3.85
C CYS A 48 -0.96 3.03 -3.99
N ARG A 49 -1.05 2.05 -4.92
CA ARG A 49 0.08 1.17 -5.24
C ARG A 49 1.31 1.99 -5.62
N LEU A 50 1.14 3.00 -6.47
CA LEU A 50 2.25 3.86 -6.88
C LEU A 50 2.92 4.54 -5.66
N VAL A 51 2.13 5.10 -4.74
CA VAL A 51 2.67 5.67 -3.49
C VAL A 51 3.40 4.63 -2.65
N ARG A 52 2.83 3.43 -2.46
CA ARG A 52 3.48 2.33 -1.71
C ARG A 52 4.77 1.84 -2.36
N GLU A 53 4.85 1.84 -3.70
CA GLU A 53 6.09 1.55 -4.43
C GLU A 53 7.17 2.56 -4.05
N TYR A 54 6.86 3.86 -4.04
CA TYR A 54 7.83 4.90 -3.69
C TYR A 54 8.17 4.97 -2.21
N LEU A 55 7.24 4.65 -1.30
CA LEU A 55 7.55 4.45 0.11
C LEU A 55 8.55 3.30 0.29
N THR A 56 8.36 2.20 -0.45
CA THR A 56 9.31 1.07 -0.45
C THR A 56 10.66 1.47 -1.06
N ILE A 57 10.66 2.15 -2.21
CA ILE A 57 11.90 2.59 -2.89
C ILE A 57 12.70 3.55 -2.00
N LEU A 58 12.02 4.42 -1.27
CA LEU A 58 12.65 5.36 -0.34
C LEU A 58 12.95 4.73 1.03
N ASP A 59 12.60 3.46 1.25
CA ASP A 59 12.79 2.72 2.51
C ASP A 59 12.07 3.33 3.72
N LEU A 60 10.94 4.00 3.47
CA LEU A 60 10.18 4.77 4.48
C LEU A 60 9.14 3.91 5.20
N GLN A 61 9.16 3.98 6.52
CA GLN A 61 8.13 3.41 7.38
C GLN A 61 6.89 4.30 7.35
N VAL A 62 5.71 3.69 7.41
CA VAL A 62 4.45 4.43 7.29
C VAL A 62 3.34 3.80 8.11
N HIS A 63 2.59 4.61 8.85
CA HIS A 63 1.35 4.19 9.49
C HIS A 63 0.25 4.10 8.43
N MET A 64 -0.27 2.90 8.21
CA MET A 64 -1.30 2.63 7.23
C MET A 64 -2.69 2.77 7.86
N ARG A 65 -3.56 3.54 7.20
CA ARG A 65 -4.97 3.75 7.57
C ARG A 65 -5.85 3.26 6.41
N PRO A 66 -6.19 1.96 6.36
CA PRO A 66 -6.83 1.43 5.17
C PRO A 66 -8.27 1.88 4.97
N CYS A 67 -8.59 2.31 3.76
CA CYS A 67 -9.84 2.90 3.32
C CYS A 67 -10.46 2.10 2.17
N PRO A 68 -10.74 0.79 2.34
CA PRO A 68 -11.40 -0.02 1.32
C PRO A 68 -12.74 0.59 0.94
N ARG A 69 -13.23 0.27 -0.25
CA ARG A 69 -14.52 0.77 -0.75
C ARG A 69 -15.67 0.08 -0.05
N GLU A 70 -16.75 0.82 0.19
CA GLU A 70 -18.01 0.23 0.61
C GLU A 70 -18.94 -0.04 -0.57
N THR A 71 -18.78 0.72 -1.66
CA THR A 71 -19.51 0.49 -2.92
C THR A 71 -18.55 0.42 -4.11
N LEU A 72 -18.90 -0.37 -5.12
CA LEU A 72 -18.07 -0.55 -6.32
C LEU A 72 -18.10 0.63 -7.28
N PHE A 73 -19.21 1.37 -7.33
CA PHE A 73 -19.39 2.39 -8.36
C PHE A 73 -19.28 3.82 -7.85
N ALA A 74 -19.43 4.07 -6.55
CA ALA A 74 -19.21 5.39 -5.99
C ALA A 74 -17.86 5.43 -5.25
N GLU A 75 -16.94 6.26 -5.76
CA GLU A 75 -15.73 6.65 -5.03
C GLU A 75 -16.12 7.69 -3.96
N GLY A 76 -15.37 7.79 -2.87
CA GLY A 76 -15.68 8.71 -1.77
C GLY A 76 -16.86 8.36 -0.85
N VAL A 77 -17.79 7.49 -1.25
CA VAL A 77 -18.93 7.10 -0.40
C VAL A 77 -18.51 6.16 0.74
N PHE A 78 -18.94 6.49 1.96
CA PHE A 78 -18.78 5.65 3.14
C PHE A 78 -20.00 5.72 4.05
N SER A 79 -20.16 4.69 4.88
CA SER A 79 -21.09 4.66 6.00
C SER A 79 -20.37 5.04 7.30
N PRO A 80 -21.12 5.31 8.38
CA PRO A 80 -20.55 5.50 9.72
C PRO A 80 -19.75 4.28 10.23
N ARG A 81 -19.81 3.14 9.53
CA ARG A 81 -19.06 1.93 9.87
C ARG A 81 -17.63 1.94 9.32
N SER A 82 -17.31 2.79 8.35
CA SER A 82 -15.92 2.95 7.92
C SER A 82 -15.12 3.68 8.99
N ARG A 83 -13.91 3.18 9.24
CA ARG A 83 -13.07 3.71 10.31
C ARG A 83 -12.26 4.92 9.87
N PHE A 84 -11.65 4.83 8.69
CA PHE A 84 -10.63 5.80 8.27
C PHE A 84 -11.08 6.75 7.16
N ARG A 85 -12.13 6.42 6.39
CA ARG A 85 -12.69 7.34 5.40
C ARG A 85 -13.25 8.64 6.00
N PRO A 86 -13.97 8.61 7.15
CA PRO A 86 -14.40 9.86 7.81
C PRO A 86 -13.23 10.72 8.25
N GLN A 87 -12.15 10.11 8.76
CA GLN A 87 -10.94 10.83 9.19
C GLN A 87 -10.20 11.46 8.00
N ALA A 88 -10.06 10.71 6.91
CA ALA A 88 -9.48 11.22 5.66
C ALA A 88 -10.30 12.39 5.08
N MET A 89 -11.63 12.28 5.11
CA MET A 89 -12.53 13.37 4.71
C MET A 89 -12.32 14.61 5.58
N GLN A 90 -12.15 14.44 6.89
CA GLN A 90 -11.90 15.55 7.79
C GLN A 90 -10.59 16.27 7.45
N HIS A 91 -9.49 15.53 7.24
CA HIS A 91 -8.22 16.10 6.80
C HIS A 91 -8.32 16.87 5.47
N LEU A 92 -9.11 16.37 4.51
CA LEU A 92 -9.34 17.08 3.24
C LEU A 92 -10.13 18.38 3.42
N LYS A 93 -11.14 18.38 4.30
CA LYS A 93 -11.92 19.58 4.61
C LYS A 93 -11.09 20.63 5.32
N ASP A 94 -10.33 20.22 6.33
CA ASP A 94 -9.52 21.14 7.13
C ASP A 94 -8.35 21.71 6.33
N GLY A 95 -7.72 20.89 5.47
CA GLY A 95 -6.57 21.31 4.67
C GLY A 95 -6.92 22.06 3.37
N PHE A 96 -8.04 21.70 2.73
CA PHE A 96 -8.34 22.16 1.36
C PHE A 96 -9.78 22.67 1.17
N GLY A 97 -10.66 22.57 2.18
CA GLY A 97 -12.09 22.87 2.02
C GLY A 97 -12.81 21.94 1.03
N MET A 98 -12.24 20.76 0.75
CA MET A 98 -12.74 19.81 -0.25
C MET A 98 -13.61 18.72 0.37
N ASP A 99 -14.61 18.26 -0.37
CA ASP A 99 -15.51 17.16 0.00
C ASP A 99 -15.50 15.98 -0.99
N ASP A 100 -14.63 16.01 -2.01
CA ASP A 100 -14.41 14.89 -2.95
C ASP A 100 -13.29 13.97 -2.44
N LEU A 101 -13.67 12.96 -1.65
CA LEU A 101 -12.73 12.01 -1.07
C LEU A 101 -12.18 11.04 -2.13
N THR A 102 -10.93 11.25 -2.48
CA THR A 102 -10.12 10.39 -3.35
C THR A 102 -8.90 9.89 -2.59
N PHE A 103 -8.33 8.76 -3.04
CA PHE A 103 -7.14 8.16 -2.43
C PHE A 103 -6.04 8.00 -3.47
N PRO A 104 -4.76 8.17 -3.11
CA PRO A 104 -4.22 8.26 -1.74
C PRO A 104 -4.28 9.65 -1.10
N LEU A 105 -4.17 9.69 0.24
CA LEU A 105 -3.97 10.88 1.06
C LEU A 105 -2.85 10.63 2.06
N LEU A 106 -1.82 11.48 2.06
CA LEU A 106 -0.70 11.43 3.00
C LEU A 106 -0.87 12.51 4.06
N VAL A 107 -0.56 12.16 5.30
CA VAL A 107 -0.44 13.07 6.42
C VAL A 107 0.98 12.93 6.99
N ASP A 108 1.76 14.00 6.90
CA ASP A 108 3.15 14.04 7.33
C ASP A 108 3.31 14.91 8.58
N ARG A 109 3.73 14.29 9.69
CA ARG A 109 3.99 14.95 10.98
C ARG A 109 5.48 15.01 11.32
N THR A 110 6.36 14.74 10.37
CA THR A 110 7.81 14.60 10.62
C THR A 110 8.46 15.81 11.28
N LYS A 111 7.97 17.02 11.00
CA LYS A 111 8.52 18.25 11.56
C LYS A 111 8.02 18.56 12.98
N ASP A 112 7.21 17.69 13.59
CA ASP A 112 6.57 17.87 14.90
C ASP A 112 5.95 19.27 15.09
N ALA A 113 5.45 19.85 13.99
CA ALA A 113 4.72 21.10 14.02
C ALA A 113 3.31 20.85 14.58
N GLU A 114 2.71 21.87 15.20
CA GLU A 114 1.32 21.81 15.68
C GLU A 114 0.36 21.35 14.58
N ASP A 115 0.66 21.72 13.32
CA ASP A 115 -0.11 21.34 12.14
C ASP A 115 0.62 20.33 11.24
N PRO A 116 0.00 19.18 10.91
CA PRO A 116 0.55 18.23 9.94
C PRO A 116 0.49 18.76 8.50
N VAL A 117 1.45 18.37 7.67
CA VAL A 117 1.37 18.60 6.22
C VAL A 117 0.45 17.56 5.60
N ILE A 118 -0.69 17.99 5.05
CA ILE A 118 -1.63 17.14 4.33
C ILE A 118 -1.31 17.22 2.83
N VAL A 119 -1.09 16.07 2.20
CA VAL A 119 -0.81 15.98 0.76
C VAL A 119 -1.80 15.01 0.11
N HIS A 120 -2.55 15.50 -0.86
CA HIS A 120 -3.51 14.71 -1.64
C HIS A 120 -3.01 14.54 -3.07
N GLN A 121 -3.58 13.58 -3.81
CA GLN A 121 -3.11 13.14 -5.14
C GLN A 121 -1.77 12.40 -5.12
N SER A 122 -1.69 11.33 -5.92
CA SER A 122 -0.48 10.49 -5.97
C SER A 122 0.76 11.26 -6.46
N TYR A 123 0.62 12.14 -7.46
CA TYR A 123 1.76 12.91 -7.99
C TYR A 123 2.37 13.82 -6.91
N ASP A 124 1.54 14.61 -6.23
CA ASP A 124 2.00 15.57 -5.22
C ASP A 124 2.56 14.85 -4.00
N ILE A 125 1.96 13.72 -3.60
CA ILE A 125 2.51 12.85 -2.56
C ILE A 125 3.91 12.37 -2.96
N LEU A 126 4.10 11.87 -4.18
CA LEU A 126 5.43 11.46 -4.65
C LEU A 126 6.41 12.64 -4.65
N ALA A 127 5.99 13.82 -5.11
CA ALA A 127 6.84 15.01 -5.13
C ALA A 127 7.30 15.38 -3.71
N HIS A 128 6.36 15.43 -2.77
CA HIS A 128 6.62 15.65 -1.35
C HIS A 128 7.59 14.62 -0.76
N LEU A 129 7.37 13.33 -1.05
CA LEU A 129 8.23 12.26 -0.54
C LEU A 129 9.67 12.38 -1.05
N TRP A 130 9.86 12.70 -2.33
CA TRP A 130 11.20 12.85 -2.91
C TRP A 130 11.91 14.13 -2.45
N GLU A 131 11.17 15.23 -2.29
CA GLU A 131 11.72 16.49 -1.80
C GLU A 131 12.24 16.38 -0.36
N ASN A 132 11.45 15.77 0.52
CA ASN A 132 11.76 15.70 1.94
C ASN A 132 12.63 14.48 2.31
N TYR A 133 12.48 13.35 1.61
CA TYR A 133 13.13 12.09 1.98
C TYR A 133 14.02 11.49 0.88
N GLY A 134 14.11 12.11 -0.29
CA GLY A 134 14.90 11.63 -1.43
C GLY A 134 16.32 12.18 -1.53
N GLN A 135 16.71 13.18 -0.72
CA GLN A 135 17.96 13.93 -0.89
C GLN A 135 19.24 13.08 -0.83
N SER A 136 19.24 12.01 -0.02
CA SER A 136 20.39 11.10 0.09
C SER A 136 20.42 10.01 -0.97
N VAL A 137 19.37 9.86 -1.78
CA VAL A 137 19.32 8.87 -2.86
C VAL A 137 20.36 9.22 -3.92
N ILE A 138 21.09 8.21 -4.37
CA ILE A 138 22.06 8.34 -5.46
C ILE A 138 21.26 8.38 -6.78
N PRO A 139 21.37 9.47 -7.56
CA PRO A 139 20.71 9.57 -8.85
C PRO A 139 21.14 8.43 -9.78
N SER A 140 20.18 7.82 -10.48
CA SER A 140 20.46 6.74 -11.43
C SER A 140 20.91 7.27 -12.79
N ARG A 141 20.60 8.54 -13.09
CA ARG A 141 21.08 9.23 -14.27
C ARG A 141 22.40 9.91 -13.96
N LEU A 142 23.50 9.33 -14.46
CA LEU A 142 24.80 9.99 -14.41
C LEU A 142 24.75 11.28 -15.24
N ALA A 143 25.54 12.29 -14.85
CA ALA A 143 25.65 13.58 -15.56
C ALA A 143 26.06 13.42 -17.05
N THR A 144 26.57 12.25 -17.43
CA THR A 144 26.97 11.85 -18.77
C THR A 144 25.81 11.50 -19.72
N GLY A 145 24.56 11.46 -19.22
CA GLY A 145 23.39 11.11 -20.02
C GLY A 145 23.16 9.61 -20.21
N ASP A 146 24.01 8.75 -19.61
CA ASP A 146 23.86 7.30 -19.64
C ASP A 146 22.58 6.86 -18.90
N THR A 147 21.75 6.07 -19.59
CA THR A 147 20.48 5.54 -19.10
C THR A 147 20.54 4.05 -18.73
N SER A 148 21.70 3.41 -18.87
CA SER A 148 21.91 1.98 -18.59
C SER A 148 21.55 1.61 -17.14
N HIS A 149 21.77 2.53 -16.21
CA HIS A 149 21.60 2.35 -14.77
C HIS A 149 20.21 2.72 -14.21
N ARG A 150 19.22 2.99 -15.07
CA ARG A 150 17.85 3.32 -14.61
C ARG A 150 17.26 2.18 -13.77
N ARG A 151 16.65 2.57 -12.64
CA ARG A 151 15.93 1.65 -11.77
C ARG A 151 14.66 1.12 -12.46
N PRO A 152 14.14 -0.05 -12.06
CA PRO A 152 12.94 -0.62 -12.67
C PRO A 152 11.71 0.30 -12.66
N ASP A 153 11.48 1.04 -11.56
CA ASP A 153 10.40 2.03 -11.42
C ASP A 153 10.48 3.14 -12.48
N GLN A 154 11.69 3.61 -12.78
CA GLN A 154 11.92 4.65 -13.78
C GLN A 154 11.68 4.13 -15.20
N LYS A 155 12.00 2.85 -15.48
CA LYS A 155 11.75 2.25 -16.80
C LYS A 155 10.26 2.09 -17.06
N VAL A 156 9.51 1.57 -16.08
CA VAL A 156 8.08 1.25 -16.26
C VAL A 156 7.17 2.49 -16.20
N ASN A 157 7.62 3.58 -15.57
CA ASN A 157 6.88 4.84 -15.46
C ASN A 157 7.35 5.92 -16.46
N ASP A 158 8.29 5.59 -17.36
CA ASP A 158 8.90 6.53 -18.30
C ASP A 158 7.83 7.25 -19.16
N PRO A 159 7.84 8.60 -19.25
CA PRO A 159 6.89 9.37 -20.05
C PRO A 159 6.84 9.02 -21.54
N SER A 160 7.90 8.42 -22.10
CA SER A 160 7.92 7.91 -23.48
C SER A 160 6.97 6.72 -23.70
N ILE A 161 6.59 6.00 -22.63
CA ILE A 161 5.60 4.95 -22.70
C ILE A 161 4.21 5.60 -22.72
N PRO A 162 3.34 5.29 -23.70
CA PRO A 162 1.98 5.81 -23.75
C PRO A 162 1.23 5.60 -22.43
N PHE A 163 0.52 6.64 -21.99
CA PHE A 163 -0.22 6.64 -20.72
C PHE A 163 -1.11 5.40 -20.52
N PRO A 164 -1.91 4.94 -21.51
CA PRO A 164 -2.75 3.74 -21.32
C PRO A 164 -1.93 2.50 -20.96
N LEU A 165 -0.74 2.33 -21.54
CA LEU A 165 0.13 1.19 -21.23
C LEU A 165 0.71 1.30 -19.82
N ARG A 166 1.20 2.48 -19.42
CA ARG A 166 1.67 2.72 -18.04
C ARG A 166 0.56 2.44 -17.03
N PHE A 167 -0.64 2.95 -17.29
CA PHE A 167 -1.80 2.74 -16.44
C PHE A 167 -2.16 1.26 -16.32
N LEU A 168 -2.22 0.51 -17.42
CA LEU A 168 -2.51 -0.92 -17.41
C LEU A 168 -1.47 -1.73 -16.62
N LEU A 169 -0.18 -1.39 -16.75
CA LEU A 169 0.88 -2.04 -15.97
C LEU A 169 0.71 -1.77 -14.47
N LEU A 170 0.39 -0.53 -14.09
CA LEU A 170 0.16 -0.13 -12.70
C LEU A 170 -1.08 -0.79 -12.09
N SER A 171 -2.20 -0.77 -12.81
CA SER A 171 -3.51 -1.30 -12.40
C SER A 171 -3.66 -2.81 -12.57
N SER A 172 -2.66 -3.48 -13.17
CA SER A 172 -2.67 -4.92 -13.38
C SER A 172 -3.02 -5.78 -12.14
N PRO A 173 -2.65 -5.47 -10.87
CA PRO A 173 -3.13 -6.25 -9.72
C PRO A 173 -4.63 -6.18 -9.52
N SER A 174 -5.21 -5.00 -9.78
CA SER A 174 -6.64 -4.75 -9.65
C SER A 174 -7.43 -5.53 -10.71
N TYR A 175 -6.85 -5.73 -11.90
CA TYR A 175 -7.48 -6.46 -13.01
C TYR A 175 -7.19 -7.96 -13.04
N LEU A 176 -6.07 -8.41 -12.48
CA LEU A 176 -5.69 -9.83 -12.41
C LEU A 176 -6.23 -10.51 -11.15
N ARG A 177 -6.76 -9.73 -10.20
CA ARG A 177 -7.40 -10.23 -8.98
C ARG A 177 -8.75 -9.55 -8.65
N PRO A 178 -9.66 -9.29 -9.60
CA PRO A 178 -10.91 -8.63 -9.29
C PRO A 178 -11.90 -9.59 -8.62
N TRP A 179 -12.83 -9.02 -7.84
CA TRP A 179 -14.04 -9.65 -7.25
C TRP A 179 -13.88 -10.47 -5.96
N PRO A 180 -14.74 -10.24 -4.94
CA PRO A 180 -14.69 -9.14 -3.95
C PRO A 180 -13.44 -9.15 -3.05
N ARG A 181 -12.45 -9.99 -3.34
CA ARG A 181 -11.17 -10.02 -2.63
C ARG A 181 -10.32 -8.76 -2.91
N CYS A 182 -9.15 -8.73 -2.28
CA CYS A 182 -7.99 -7.94 -2.67
C CYS A 182 -7.91 -6.51 -2.14
N GLY A 183 -8.46 -6.25 -0.94
CA GLY A 183 -8.43 -4.92 -0.33
C GLY A 183 -9.18 -3.86 -1.14
N LEU A 184 -10.07 -4.28 -2.05
CA LEU A 184 -11.00 -3.40 -2.75
C LEU A 184 -12.21 -3.08 -1.88
N MET A 185 -12.81 -4.10 -1.26
CA MET A 185 -14.07 -3.98 -0.52
C MET A 185 -13.86 -4.12 0.98
N ARG A 186 -14.64 -3.34 1.72
CA ARG A 186 -14.72 -3.39 3.19
C ARG A 186 -15.48 -4.65 3.62
N PHE A 187 -14.94 -5.35 4.62
CA PHE A 187 -15.60 -6.42 5.34
C PHE A 187 -15.85 -6.01 6.79
N PRO A 188 -16.92 -6.52 7.43
CA PRO A 188 -17.08 -6.40 8.87
C PRO A 188 -15.83 -6.90 9.59
N SER A 189 -15.40 -6.14 10.59
CA SER A 189 -14.27 -6.49 11.42
C SER A 189 -14.62 -6.29 12.89
N ASN A 190 -14.16 -7.22 13.72
CA ASN A 190 -14.21 -7.12 15.18
C ASN A 190 -12.98 -6.40 15.76
N TRP A 191 -12.24 -5.63 14.96
CA TRP A 191 -11.04 -4.91 15.41
C TRP A 191 -11.25 -4.17 16.73
N ILE A 192 -12.29 -3.34 16.85
CA ILE A 192 -12.53 -2.52 18.06
C ILE A 192 -12.66 -3.39 19.31
N LYS A 193 -13.22 -4.61 19.18
CA LYS A 193 -13.40 -5.53 20.31
C LYS A 193 -12.11 -6.26 20.67
N ASN A 194 -11.26 -6.52 19.68
CA ASN A 194 -10.13 -7.46 19.80
C ASN A 194 -8.76 -6.76 19.69
N CYS A 195 -8.74 -5.44 19.50
CA CYS A 195 -7.52 -4.65 19.53
C CYS A 195 -7.04 -4.49 20.97
N ASP A 196 -5.73 -4.57 21.16
CA ASP A 196 -5.09 -4.40 22.47
C ASP A 196 -5.12 -2.94 22.96
N GLY A 197 -5.46 -1.98 22.08
CA GLY A 197 -5.60 -0.55 22.39
C GLY A 197 -4.27 0.17 22.68
N THR A 198 -3.21 -0.58 22.97
CA THR A 198 -1.88 -0.08 23.38
C THR A 198 -0.85 -0.17 22.26
N HIS A 199 -0.97 -1.16 21.37
CA HIS A 199 0.01 -1.41 20.32
C HIS A 199 -0.64 -1.59 18.95
N GLU A 200 -0.04 -0.99 17.93
CA GLU A 200 -0.40 -1.18 16.52
C GLU A 200 0.29 -2.44 15.96
N LEU A 201 -0.36 -3.13 15.01
CA LEU A 201 0.27 -4.24 14.31
C LEU A 201 1.44 -3.74 13.45
N ILE A 202 2.51 -4.51 13.37
CA ILE A 202 3.67 -4.19 12.51
C ILE A 202 3.71 -5.21 11.38
N LEU A 203 3.79 -4.72 10.14
CA LEU A 203 3.94 -5.56 8.95
C LEU A 203 5.29 -5.25 8.27
N TYR A 204 6.23 -6.18 8.42
CA TYR A 204 7.47 -6.23 7.66
C TYR A 204 7.18 -6.78 6.27
N GLN A 205 7.36 -5.96 5.23
CA GLN A 205 6.84 -6.25 3.89
C GLN A 205 7.60 -5.53 2.78
N SER A 206 7.35 -5.89 1.53
CA SER A 206 7.74 -5.06 0.38
C SER A 206 6.58 -4.95 -0.61
N GLU A 207 6.41 -3.79 -1.25
CA GLU A 207 5.43 -3.62 -2.33
C GLU A 207 5.76 -4.54 -3.53
N GLY A 208 7.04 -4.83 -3.74
CA GLY A 208 7.55 -5.80 -4.71
C GLY A 208 7.38 -7.28 -4.30
N CYS A 209 6.81 -7.58 -3.12
CA CYS A 209 6.57 -8.94 -2.66
C CYS A 209 5.11 -9.38 -2.86
N PRO A 210 4.84 -10.46 -3.63
CA PRO A 210 3.47 -10.90 -3.90
C PRO A 210 2.77 -11.48 -2.66
N GLN A 211 3.50 -12.07 -1.72
CA GLN A 211 2.91 -12.58 -0.47
C GLN A 211 2.53 -11.44 0.47
N SER A 212 3.37 -10.40 0.56
CA SER A 212 3.07 -9.18 1.32
C SER A 212 1.78 -8.53 0.86
N ARG A 213 1.53 -8.48 -0.46
CA ARG A 213 0.26 -8.01 -1.00
C ARG A 213 -0.93 -8.75 -0.39
N LEU A 214 -0.90 -10.07 -0.31
CA LEU A 214 -2.03 -10.86 0.22
C LEU A 214 -2.37 -10.49 1.68
N VAL A 215 -1.37 -10.17 2.49
CA VAL A 215 -1.58 -9.73 3.87
C VAL A 215 -2.16 -8.31 3.89
N ARG A 216 -1.61 -7.38 3.09
CA ARG A 216 -2.14 -6.01 2.95
C ARG A 216 -3.59 -6.00 2.44
N GLU A 217 -3.95 -6.90 1.53
CA GLU A 217 -5.32 -7.07 1.05
C GLU A 217 -6.28 -7.35 2.22
N VAL A 218 -5.90 -8.23 3.15
CA VAL A 218 -6.72 -8.60 4.32
C VAL A 218 -6.75 -7.49 5.36
N LEU A 219 -5.60 -6.90 5.69
CA LEU A 219 -5.52 -5.73 6.58
C LEU A 219 -6.40 -4.60 6.03
N CYS A 220 -6.34 -4.36 4.73
CA CYS A 220 -7.13 -3.34 4.07
C CYS A 220 -8.63 -3.63 4.13
N SER A 221 -9.03 -4.84 3.72
CA SER A 221 -10.43 -5.25 3.72
C SER A 221 -11.07 -5.24 5.10
N LEU A 222 -10.31 -5.58 6.14
CA LEU A 222 -10.78 -5.52 7.53
C LEU A 222 -10.63 -4.12 8.14
N GLU A 223 -10.11 -3.12 7.42
CA GLU A 223 -9.77 -1.77 7.90
C GLU A 223 -8.76 -1.75 9.06
N ILE A 224 -7.89 -2.74 9.20
CA ILE A 224 -6.98 -2.85 10.34
C ILE A 224 -5.81 -1.87 10.18
N PRO A 225 -5.58 -0.95 11.14
CA PRO A 225 -4.41 -0.09 11.14
C PRO A 225 -3.13 -0.88 11.43
N TYR A 226 -2.03 -0.51 10.76
CA TYR A 226 -0.73 -1.14 10.97
C TYR A 226 0.43 -0.21 10.61
N LEU A 227 1.57 -0.38 11.26
CA LEU A 227 2.84 0.18 10.82
C LEU A 227 3.41 -0.70 9.71
N SER A 228 3.66 -0.13 8.55
CA SER A 228 4.32 -0.81 7.44
C SER A 228 5.81 -0.49 7.43
N ILE A 229 6.64 -1.54 7.48
CA ILE A 229 8.09 -1.43 7.43
C ILE A 229 8.59 -2.11 6.15
N PRO A 230 9.13 -1.34 5.18
CA PRO A 230 9.70 -1.90 3.96
C PRO A 230 10.91 -2.80 4.23
N ILE A 231 10.93 -4.01 3.68
CA ILE A 231 12.06 -4.96 3.67
C ILE A 231 12.29 -5.37 2.21
N ALA A 232 12.77 -4.43 1.39
CA ALA A 232 13.17 -4.70 0.01
C ALA A 232 14.69 -4.96 -0.07
N ASN A 233 15.19 -5.43 -1.22
CA ASN A 233 16.62 -5.63 -1.40
C ASN A 233 17.38 -4.31 -1.15
N GLY A 234 18.39 -4.35 -0.28
CA GLY A 234 19.18 -3.18 0.12
C GLY A 234 18.57 -2.31 1.21
N SER A 235 17.41 -2.69 1.76
CA SER A 235 16.73 -1.94 2.85
C SER A 235 17.58 -1.88 4.11
N SER A 236 17.59 -0.71 4.74
CA SER A 236 18.19 -0.50 6.05
C SER A 236 17.35 -1.13 7.17
N ASN A 237 16.04 -1.32 6.95
CA ASN A 237 15.12 -1.90 7.94
C ASN A 237 15.27 -3.43 8.10
N THR A 238 16.03 -4.12 7.25
CA THR A 238 16.22 -5.58 7.32
C THR A 238 16.73 -6.05 8.68
N HIS A 239 17.54 -5.25 9.38
CA HIS A 239 18.01 -5.60 10.72
C HIS A 239 16.88 -5.76 11.73
N LEU A 240 15.79 -5.00 11.62
CA LEU A 240 14.65 -5.02 12.55
C LEU A 240 13.92 -6.36 12.51
N VAL A 241 13.63 -6.86 11.31
CA VAL A 241 12.97 -8.17 11.17
C VAL A 241 13.95 -9.30 11.48
N VAL A 242 15.22 -9.16 11.13
CA VAL A 242 16.24 -10.16 11.48
C VAL A 242 16.42 -10.24 12.99
N GLU A 243 16.44 -9.13 13.73
CA GLU A 243 16.50 -9.11 15.19
C GLU A 243 15.26 -9.75 15.82
N LEU A 244 14.06 -9.47 15.27
CA LEU A 244 12.82 -10.14 15.68
C LEU A 244 12.88 -11.66 15.46
N LEU A 245 13.48 -12.12 14.34
CA LEU A 245 13.58 -13.53 13.98
C LEU A 245 14.81 -14.25 14.56
N LYS A 246 15.85 -13.52 14.99
CA LYS A 246 17.11 -14.02 15.56
C LYS A 246 16.94 -14.78 16.88
N GLN A 247 15.70 -14.91 17.37
CA GLN A 247 15.36 -15.89 18.39
C GLN A 247 15.34 -17.34 17.87
N GLU A 248 15.49 -17.62 16.55
CA GLU A 248 15.43 -19.03 16.08
C GLU A 248 16.52 -19.53 15.12
N ASN A 249 17.23 -18.76 14.28
CA ASN A 249 18.29 -19.35 13.43
C ASN A 249 19.39 -18.39 12.90
N ASN A 250 20.61 -18.92 12.84
CA ASN A 250 21.88 -18.26 12.50
C ASN A 250 22.18 -18.18 10.98
N ASP A 251 21.18 -18.17 10.11
CA ASP A 251 21.41 -18.19 8.66
C ASP A 251 21.45 -16.78 8.04
N CYS A 252 22.46 -16.55 7.20
CA CYS A 252 22.76 -15.27 6.53
C CYS A 252 21.84 -14.97 5.33
N GLY A 253 20.64 -15.54 5.29
CA GLY A 253 19.66 -15.42 4.20
C GLY A 253 18.73 -14.21 4.36
N SER A 254 18.16 -13.72 3.25
CA SER A 254 17.08 -12.74 3.30
C SER A 254 15.87 -13.32 4.07
N PRO A 255 15.25 -12.56 4.99
CA PRO A 255 14.12 -13.04 5.77
C PRO A 255 12.94 -13.40 4.86
N THR A 256 12.24 -14.49 5.17
CA THR A 256 11.01 -14.86 4.47
C THR A 256 9.93 -13.80 4.76
N LEU A 257 9.43 -13.14 3.71
CA LEU A 257 8.41 -12.10 3.81
C LEU A 257 7.04 -12.59 3.35
N PRO A 258 5.94 -11.99 3.86
CA PRO A 258 5.88 -10.96 4.91
C PRO A 258 6.10 -11.53 6.32
N VAL A 259 6.39 -10.66 7.29
CA VAL A 259 6.29 -10.99 8.71
C VAL A 259 5.29 -10.05 9.37
N LEU A 260 4.22 -10.60 9.93
CA LEU A 260 3.23 -9.86 10.72
C LEU A 260 3.56 -10.01 12.20
N TYR A 261 3.74 -8.90 12.90
CA TYR A 261 4.05 -8.89 14.32
C TYR A 261 2.95 -8.15 15.09
N ASN A 262 2.50 -8.76 16.20
CA ASN A 262 1.61 -8.12 17.15
C ASN A 262 2.34 -7.91 18.49
N PRO A 263 2.78 -6.69 18.81
CA PRO A 263 3.47 -6.41 20.07
C PRO A 263 2.63 -6.72 21.31
N GLY A 264 1.30 -6.58 21.22
CA GLY A 264 0.36 -6.84 22.30
C GLY A 264 0.21 -8.30 22.70
N LEU A 265 0.77 -9.23 21.92
CA LEU A 265 0.77 -10.66 22.23
C LEU A 265 2.14 -11.16 22.71
N GLY A 266 3.07 -10.27 23.08
CA GLY A 266 4.45 -10.61 23.42
C GLY A 266 5.28 -10.96 22.18
N SER A 267 6.08 -12.03 22.22
CA SER A 267 6.96 -12.48 21.13
C SER A 267 6.25 -13.23 19.99
N ASN A 268 4.98 -12.92 19.71
CA ASN A 268 4.20 -13.62 18.67
C ASN A 268 4.27 -12.88 17.33
N TYR A 269 5.02 -13.44 16.40
CA TYR A 269 5.06 -13.05 14.99
C TYR A 269 4.59 -14.20 14.08
N PHE A 270 4.14 -13.86 12.88
CA PHE A 270 3.66 -14.81 11.87
C PHE A 270 4.47 -14.62 10.59
N VAL A 271 5.16 -15.67 10.14
CA VAL A 271 6.01 -15.64 8.95
C VAL A 271 5.23 -16.14 7.74
N GLY A 272 5.30 -15.40 6.63
CA GLY A 272 4.59 -15.73 5.41
C GLY A 272 3.13 -15.25 5.40
N ALA A 273 2.53 -15.30 4.20
CA ALA A 273 1.18 -14.81 4.01
C ALA A 273 0.11 -15.69 4.68
N GLU A 274 0.28 -17.02 4.68
CA GLU A 274 -0.77 -17.93 5.16
C GLU A 274 -1.04 -17.75 6.66
N ASP A 275 -0.01 -17.85 7.49
CA ASP A 275 -0.12 -17.71 8.94
C ASP A 275 -0.60 -16.33 9.35
N SER A 276 -0.07 -15.29 8.69
CA SER A 276 -0.50 -13.90 8.89
C SER A 276 -2.00 -13.73 8.61
N ILE A 277 -2.47 -14.26 7.48
CA ILE A 277 -3.86 -14.11 7.06
C ILE A 277 -4.80 -14.92 7.97
N ASP A 278 -4.43 -16.16 8.30
CA ASP A 278 -5.25 -17.01 9.15
C ASP A 278 -5.38 -16.41 10.56
N TYR A 279 -4.31 -15.83 11.10
CA TYR A 279 -4.35 -15.03 12.31
C TYR A 279 -5.32 -13.84 12.21
N LEU A 280 -5.19 -13.02 11.16
CA LEU A 280 -6.01 -11.81 10.99
C LEU A 280 -7.50 -12.14 10.91
N TRP A 281 -7.89 -13.19 10.17
CA TRP A 281 -9.28 -13.62 10.09
C TRP A 281 -9.77 -14.23 11.40
N LYS A 282 -8.96 -15.07 12.05
CA LYS A 282 -9.33 -15.68 13.33
C LYS A 282 -9.54 -14.63 14.42
N LYS A 283 -8.66 -13.62 14.49
CA LYS A 283 -8.69 -12.60 15.54
C LYS A 283 -9.64 -11.45 15.22
N TYR A 284 -9.68 -10.97 13.99
CA TYR A 284 -10.39 -9.71 13.66
C TYR A 284 -11.51 -9.88 12.64
N GLY A 285 -11.66 -11.05 12.02
CA GLY A 285 -12.79 -11.36 11.16
C GLY A 285 -14.09 -11.46 11.94
N ASP A 286 -15.21 -11.32 11.23
CA ASP A 286 -16.53 -11.65 11.75
C ASP A 286 -16.79 -13.15 11.56
N SER A 287 -16.96 -13.89 12.66
CA SER A 287 -17.20 -15.34 12.64
C SER A 287 -18.49 -15.72 11.93
N ALA A 288 -19.44 -14.79 11.80
CA ALA A 288 -20.69 -15.00 11.06
C ALA A 288 -20.51 -14.91 9.54
N GLN A 289 -19.39 -14.35 9.05
CA GLN A 289 -19.09 -14.25 7.63
C GLN A 289 -17.97 -15.20 7.21
N LEU A 290 -18.24 -15.99 6.16
CA LEU A 290 -17.22 -16.78 5.51
C LEU A 290 -16.19 -15.84 4.84
N ARG A 291 -14.91 -16.19 4.97
CA ARG A 291 -13.84 -15.53 4.22
C ARG A 291 -14.20 -15.59 2.72
N PRO A 292 -14.33 -14.44 2.04
CA PRO A 292 -14.68 -14.41 0.62
C PRO A 292 -13.63 -15.17 -0.20
N THR A 293 -14.06 -15.75 -1.31
CA THR A 293 -13.26 -16.50 -2.29
C THR A 293 -13.46 -15.89 -3.68
N TRP A 294 -12.69 -16.36 -4.67
CA TRP A 294 -12.80 -15.96 -6.07
C TRP A 294 -14.19 -16.21 -6.68
N LEU A 295 -14.98 -17.10 -6.07
CA LEU A 295 -16.29 -17.51 -6.57
C LEU A 295 -17.44 -16.72 -5.92
N ASN A 296 -17.15 -15.88 -4.91
CA ASN A 296 -18.18 -15.11 -4.25
C ASN A 296 -18.57 -13.89 -5.10
N CYS A 297 -19.88 -13.67 -5.24
CA CYS A 297 -20.39 -12.43 -5.82
C CYS A 297 -20.24 -11.27 -4.83
N ILE A 298 -20.17 -10.05 -5.36
CA ILE A 298 -20.26 -8.84 -4.54
C ILE A 298 -21.70 -8.74 -4.02
N PRO A 299 -21.92 -8.53 -2.71
CA PRO A 299 -23.27 -8.34 -2.17
C PRO A 299 -23.97 -7.19 -2.91
N LYS A 300 -25.28 -7.32 -3.17
CA LYS A 300 -26.03 -6.32 -3.94
C LYS A 300 -25.92 -4.91 -3.34
N ASP A 301 -25.89 -4.82 -2.01
CA ASP A 301 -25.76 -3.58 -1.24
C ASP A 301 -24.43 -2.85 -1.49
N ASN A 302 -23.43 -3.54 -2.03
CA ASN A 302 -22.10 -3.04 -2.34
C ASN A 302 -21.92 -2.68 -3.82
N ILE A 303 -22.89 -2.96 -4.70
CA ILE A 303 -22.78 -2.67 -6.14
C ILE A 303 -22.89 -1.16 -6.37
N GLY A 304 -23.88 -0.50 -5.76
CA GLY A 304 -23.99 0.97 -5.79
C GLY A 304 -25.19 1.47 -5.00
N ARG A 305 -25.08 2.66 -4.41
CA ARG A 305 -26.23 3.41 -3.85
C ARG A 305 -26.76 4.49 -4.82
N ILE A 306 -26.12 4.59 -5.98
CA ILE A 306 -26.37 5.57 -7.05
C ILE A 306 -26.29 4.80 -8.37
N ASN A 307 -27.07 5.19 -9.39
CA ASN A 307 -27.03 4.64 -10.76
C ASN A 307 -25.71 5.00 -11.49
N ALA A 308 -24.57 4.60 -10.94
CA ALA A 308 -23.26 4.78 -11.55
C ALA A 308 -22.81 3.48 -12.22
N SER A 309 -22.25 3.56 -13.44
CA SER A 309 -21.70 2.42 -14.17
C SER A 309 -20.22 2.20 -13.82
N PHE A 310 -19.78 0.94 -13.73
CA PHE A 310 -18.36 0.56 -13.55
C PHE A 310 -17.42 1.22 -14.57
N SER A 311 -17.86 1.30 -15.83
CA SER A 311 -17.07 1.89 -16.93
C SER A 311 -16.75 3.37 -16.68
N VAL A 312 -17.67 4.10 -16.03
CA VAL A 312 -17.52 5.53 -15.71
C VAL A 312 -16.50 5.73 -14.59
N GLY A 313 -16.45 4.86 -13.59
CA GLY A 313 -15.48 4.94 -12.49
C GLY A 313 -14.04 4.69 -12.94
N ALA A 314 -13.80 3.66 -13.74
CA ALA A 314 -12.48 3.37 -14.29
C ALA A 314 -12.02 4.47 -15.28
N TYR A 315 -12.95 5.00 -16.08
CA TYR A 315 -12.70 6.13 -16.98
C TYR A 315 -12.40 7.42 -16.22
N SER A 316 -13.14 7.72 -15.15
CA SER A 316 -12.87 8.88 -14.29
C SER A 316 -11.48 8.79 -13.64
N ALA A 317 -11.10 7.63 -13.10
CA ALA A 317 -9.76 7.40 -12.56
C ALA A 317 -8.65 7.54 -13.61
N PHE A 318 -8.94 7.15 -14.85
CA PHE A 318 -8.05 7.33 -16.01
C PHE A 318 -7.92 8.80 -16.43
N VAL A 319 -9.02 9.57 -16.43
CA VAL A 319 -9.04 10.99 -16.84
C VAL A 319 -8.52 11.92 -15.74
N ARG A 320 -8.78 11.61 -14.47
CA ARG A 320 -8.29 12.38 -13.30
C ARG A 320 -6.79 12.15 -13.02
N GLY A 321 -6.20 11.09 -13.57
CA GLY A 321 -4.76 10.86 -13.47
C GLY A 321 -3.96 11.90 -14.24
N SER A 322 -2.92 12.46 -13.63
CA SER A 322 -1.94 13.30 -14.33
C SER A 322 -1.32 12.54 -15.51
N ARG A 323 -1.05 13.24 -16.62
CA ARG A 323 -0.27 12.68 -17.76
C ARG A 323 1.11 12.16 -17.33
N ASP A 324 1.62 12.73 -16.23
CA ASP A 324 2.85 12.30 -15.57
C ASP A 324 2.49 11.56 -14.28
N PHE A 325 2.76 10.26 -14.25
CA PHE A 325 2.56 9.44 -13.04
C PHE A 325 3.50 9.83 -11.90
N VAL A 326 4.69 10.29 -12.26
CA VAL A 326 5.84 10.37 -11.36
C VAL A 326 6.53 11.72 -11.56
N PRO A 327 6.90 12.43 -10.49
CA PRO A 327 7.60 13.70 -10.59
C PRO A 327 9.03 13.53 -11.11
N THR A 328 9.55 14.59 -11.72
CA THR A 328 10.87 14.57 -12.37
C THR A 328 12.00 14.18 -11.39
N GLN A 329 11.92 14.56 -10.12
CA GLN A 329 12.92 14.22 -9.10
C GLN A 329 13.09 12.70 -8.94
N ALA A 330 11.98 11.95 -8.97
CA ALA A 330 11.99 10.49 -8.86
C ALA A 330 12.61 9.80 -10.10
N MET A 331 12.55 10.48 -11.24
CA MET A 331 13.04 10.01 -12.54
C MET A 331 14.52 10.35 -12.80
N LYS A 332 15.19 11.01 -11.85
CA LYS A 332 16.63 11.29 -11.88
C LYS A 332 17.44 10.18 -11.19
#